data_AF-A0A950SEF8-F1
#
_entry.id   AF-A0A950SEF8-F1
#
_cell.length_a   1.000
_cell.length_b   1.000
_cell.length_c   1.000
_cell.angle_alpha   90.00
_cell.angle_beta   90.00
_cell.angle_gamma   90.00
#
_symmetry.space_group_name_H-M   'P 1'
#
loop_
_entity.id
_entity.type
_entity.pdbx_description
1 polymer ?
#
loop_
_entity_poly.entity_id
_entity_poly.type
_entity_poly.pdbx_seq_one_letter_code
_entity_poly.pdbx_strand_id
1 'polypeptide(L)'
;MRLGLTFALGIAMIAAATSKPVSFENDITPILTGKCQPCHFPGGTMYAKRPFDKPATIIALGEKLFTRIKDEKQRAIIRAYLAEQKR
;
A
#
# COMPACT_ATOMS: atom_id res chain seq x y z
N MET A 1 58.34 -4.32 -11.15
CA MET A 1 57.35 -3.36 -11.69
C MET A 1 55.99 -3.74 -11.10
N ARG A 2 55.48 -2.97 -10.12
CA ARG A 2 54.19 -3.24 -9.47
C ARG A 2 53.16 -2.26 -10.03
N LEU A 3 52.24 -2.77 -10.84
CA LEU A 3 51.15 -2.00 -11.45
C LEU A 3 50.03 -1.88 -10.41
N GLY A 4 49.87 -0.69 -9.82
CA GLY A 4 48.82 -0.38 -8.87
C GLY A 4 47.50 -0.06 -9.58
N LEU A 5 46.48 -0.88 -9.35
CA LEU A 5 45.12 -0.66 -9.86
C LEU A 5 44.32 0.10 -8.80
N THR A 6 44.06 1.38 -9.03
CA THR A 6 43.22 2.23 -8.17
C THR A 6 41.75 1.90 -8.39
N PHE A 7 41.09 1.38 -7.36
CA PHE A 7 39.66 1.10 -7.33
C PHE A 7 38.89 2.39 -6.99
N ALA A 8 38.31 3.06 -7.98
CA ALA A 8 37.45 4.22 -7.75
C ALA A 8 36.05 3.76 -7.32
N LEU A 9 35.78 3.84 -6.02
CA LEU A 9 34.49 3.52 -5.41
C LEU A 9 33.51 4.68 -5.63
N GLY A 10 32.69 4.61 -6.68
CA GLY A 10 31.63 5.57 -6.94
C GLY A 10 30.46 5.37 -5.97
N ILE A 11 30.24 6.33 -5.07
CA ILE A 11 29.07 6.38 -4.19
C ILE A 11 27.89 6.89 -5.01
N ALA A 12 26.99 5.99 -5.43
CA ALA A 12 25.72 6.37 -6.03
C ALA A 12 24.75 6.82 -4.92
N MET A 13 24.51 8.13 -4.83
CA MET A 13 23.44 8.70 -4.01
C MET A 13 22.09 8.36 -4.65
N ILE A 14 21.34 7.43 -4.04
CA ILE A 14 19.97 7.14 -4.42
C ILE A 14 19.10 8.27 -3.84
N ALA A 15 18.69 9.20 -4.69
CA ALA A 15 17.69 10.21 -4.34
C ALA A 15 16.36 9.50 -4.08
N ALA A 16 15.91 9.51 -2.83
CA ALA A 16 14.58 9.04 -2.47
C ALA A 16 13.53 9.99 -3.07
N ALA A 17 12.87 9.56 -4.14
CA ALA A 17 11.72 10.28 -4.67
C ALA A 17 10.63 10.33 -3.59
N THR A 18 10.30 11.54 -3.12
CA THR A 18 9.19 11.76 -2.19
C THR A 18 7.88 11.59 -2.95
N SER A 19 7.35 10.37 -2.97
CA SER A 19 6.00 10.11 -3.49
C SER A 19 4.98 10.88 -2.65
N LYS A 20 3.94 11.42 -3.30
CA LYS A 20 2.82 12.07 -2.61
C LYS A 20 2.18 11.08 -1.62
N PRO A 21 1.72 11.54 -0.43
CA PRO A 21 1.00 10.68 0.51
C PRO A 21 -0.23 10.04 -0.13
N VAL A 22 -0.53 8.80 0.24
CA VAL A 22 -1.71 8.07 -0.24
C VAL A 22 -2.94 8.47 0.57
N SER A 23 -4.00 8.91 -0.11
CA SER A 23 -5.27 9.28 0.52
C SER A 23 -6.17 8.05 0.67
N PHE A 24 -6.70 7.85 1.88
CA PHE A 24 -7.63 6.75 2.12
C PHE A 24 -8.93 6.92 1.31
N GLU A 25 -9.47 8.12 1.27
CA GLU A 25 -10.74 8.43 0.60
C GLU A 25 -10.59 8.38 -0.92
N ASN A 26 -9.50 8.91 -1.47
CA ASN A 26 -9.36 9.06 -2.91
C ASN A 26 -8.66 7.87 -3.59
N ASP A 27 -7.74 7.19 -2.91
CA ASP A 27 -6.94 6.12 -3.51
C ASP A 27 -7.36 4.73 -3.03
N ILE A 28 -7.70 4.56 -1.75
CA ILE A 28 -8.01 3.24 -1.15
C ILE A 28 -9.50 2.90 -1.28
N THR A 29 -10.38 3.83 -0.96
CA THR A 29 -11.83 3.58 -0.93
C THR A 29 -12.38 3.11 -2.28
N PRO A 30 -12.02 3.69 -3.44
CA PRO A 30 -12.50 3.22 -4.74
C PRO A 30 -12.10 1.77 -5.07
N ILE A 31 -10.93 1.32 -4.58
CA ILE A 31 -10.48 -0.07 -4.77
C ILE A 31 -11.39 -1.02 -3.99
N LEU A 32 -11.76 -0.63 -2.76
CA LEU A 32 -12.53 -1.47 -1.85
C LEU A 32 -14.02 -1.48 -2.19
N THR A 33 -14.60 -0.34 -2.59
CA THR A 33 -16.00 -0.28 -3.03
C THR A 33 -16.23 -1.19 -4.22
N GLY A 34 -15.35 -1.14 -5.23
CA GLY A 34 -15.44 -1.97 -6.43
C GLY A 34 -15.26 -3.49 -6.22
N LYS A 35 -14.84 -3.95 -5.04
CA LYS A 35 -14.55 -5.38 -4.77
C LYS A 35 -15.27 -5.97 -3.56
N CYS A 36 -15.73 -5.12 -2.65
CA CYS A 36 -16.18 -5.58 -1.33
C CYS A 36 -17.57 -5.03 -0.96
N GLN A 37 -18.18 -4.25 -1.83
CA GLN A 37 -19.63 -4.11 -1.85
C GLN A 37 -20.30 -5.38 -2.39
N PRO A 38 -21.56 -5.64 -2.00
CA PRO A 38 -22.36 -4.84 -1.06
C PRO A 38 -22.10 -5.16 0.43
N CYS A 39 -21.26 -6.14 0.74
CA CYS A 39 -21.26 -6.77 2.07
C CYS A 39 -20.52 -5.99 3.17
N HIS A 40 -19.43 -5.28 2.84
CA HIS A 40 -18.50 -4.69 3.82
C HIS A 40 -18.61 -3.16 3.99
N PHE A 41 -19.69 -2.56 3.48
CA PHE A 41 -20.00 -1.13 3.56
C PHE A 41 -21.34 -0.92 4.30
N PRO A 42 -21.71 0.31 4.70
CA PRO A 42 -22.95 0.55 5.45
C PRO A 42 -24.18 -0.09 4.80
N GLY A 43 -24.98 -0.81 5.60
CA GLY A 43 -26.11 -1.61 5.13
C GLY A 43 -25.76 -3.04 4.67
N GLY A 44 -24.48 -3.37 4.53
CA GLY A 44 -24.01 -4.70 4.15
C GLY A 44 -24.08 -5.73 5.28
N THR A 45 -24.39 -6.98 4.93
CA THR A 45 -24.54 -8.09 5.90
C THR A 45 -23.29 -8.41 6.71
N MET A 46 -22.10 -8.02 6.22
CA MET A 46 -20.81 -8.27 6.86
C MET A 46 -20.18 -7.01 7.48
N TYR A 47 -20.87 -5.86 7.41
CA TYR A 47 -20.34 -4.57 7.84
C TYR A 47 -19.89 -4.58 9.30
N ALA A 48 -20.75 -5.06 10.21
CA ALA A 48 -20.47 -5.12 11.64
C ALA A 48 -19.21 -5.93 11.99
N LYS A 49 -18.87 -6.93 11.17
CA LYS A 49 -17.69 -7.79 11.38
C LYS A 49 -16.42 -7.19 10.79
N ARG A 50 -16.54 -6.46 9.68
CA ARG A 50 -15.40 -5.98 8.89
C ARG A 50 -15.82 -4.80 8.01
N PRO A 51 -15.78 -3.57 8.54
CA PRO A 51 -16.16 -2.35 7.80
C PRO A 51 -14.99 -1.81 6.98
N PHE A 52 -15.10 -1.80 5.65
CA PHE A 52 -14.01 -1.39 4.73
C PHE A 52 -14.01 0.08 4.33
N ASP A 53 -14.99 0.84 4.79
CA ASP A 53 -15.01 2.31 4.82
C ASP A 53 -14.16 2.89 5.96
N LYS A 54 -13.55 2.05 6.82
CA LYS A 54 -12.74 2.50 7.95
C LYS A 54 -11.25 2.23 7.73
N PRO A 55 -10.38 3.26 7.81
CA PRO A 55 -8.92 3.11 7.75
C PRO A 55 -8.37 2.02 8.67
N ALA A 56 -8.84 1.98 9.92
CA ALA A 56 -8.40 1.04 10.94
C ALA A 56 -8.55 -0.43 10.52
N THR A 57 -9.61 -0.77 9.78
CA THR A 57 -9.83 -2.14 9.29
C THR A 57 -8.77 -2.54 8.27
N ILE A 58 -8.38 -1.61 7.39
CA ILE A 58 -7.41 -1.84 6.33
C ILE A 58 -6.01 -1.98 6.91
N ILE A 59 -5.67 -1.11 7.88
CA ILE A 59 -4.41 -1.19 8.63
C ILE A 59 -4.32 -2.53 9.38
N ALA A 60 -5.38 -2.94 10.08
CA ALA A 60 -5.40 -4.19 10.85
C ALA A 60 -5.28 -5.45 9.97
N LEU A 61 -5.86 -5.44 8.75
CA LEU A 61 -5.75 -6.56 7.82
C LEU A 61 -4.44 -6.58 7.06
N GLY A 62 -3.90 -5.41 6.71
CA GLY A 62 -2.71 -5.26 5.90
C GLY A 62 -2.81 -6.06 4.58
N GLU A 63 -1.76 -6.82 4.29
CA GLU A 63 -1.63 -7.57 3.04
C GLU A 63 -2.59 -8.77 2.93
N LYS A 64 -3.33 -9.14 3.99
CA LYS A 64 -4.39 -10.17 3.88
C LYS A 64 -5.47 -9.80 2.86
N LEU A 65 -5.63 -8.51 2.58
CA LEU A 65 -6.50 -7.99 1.51
C LEU A 65 -6.13 -8.56 0.13
N PHE A 66 -4.87 -8.92 -0.09
CA PHE A 66 -4.36 -9.41 -1.38
C PHE A 66 -4.83 -10.83 -1.73
N THR A 67 -5.47 -11.51 -0.78
CA THR A 67 -6.23 -12.74 -1.06
C THR A 67 -7.43 -12.47 -1.99
N ARG A 68 -8.00 -11.26 -1.95
CA ARG A 68 -9.13 -10.83 -2.81
C ARG A 68 -8.74 -9.77 -3.85
N ILE A 69 -7.76 -8.93 -3.56
CA ILE A 69 -7.26 -7.90 -4.48
C ILE A 69 -6.08 -8.49 -5.24
N LYS A 70 -6.22 -8.69 -6.55
CA LYS A 70 -5.20 -9.34 -7.40
C LYS A 70 -4.45 -8.39 -8.32
N ASP A 71 -5.07 -7.25 -8.67
CA ASP A 71 -4.44 -6.25 -9.51
C ASP A 71 -3.24 -5.62 -8.80
N GLU A 72 -2.08 -5.62 -9.47
CA GLU A 72 -0.83 -5.21 -8.83
C GLU A 72 -0.72 -3.69 -8.64
N LYS A 73 -1.38 -2.90 -9.50
CA LYS A 73 -1.43 -1.44 -9.32
C LYS A 73 -2.21 -1.10 -8.04
N GLN A 74 -3.32 -1.79 -7.82
CA GLN A 74 -4.12 -1.64 -6.59
C GLN A 74 -3.36 -2.11 -5.35
N ARG A 75 -2.63 -3.24 -5.45
CA ARG A 75 -1.78 -3.73 -4.35
C ARG A 75 -0.67 -2.75 -4.02
N ALA A 76 -0.03 -2.16 -5.01
CA ALA A 76 1.03 -1.17 -4.82
C ALA A 76 0.52 0.05 -4.04
N ILE A 77 -0.66 0.58 -4.39
CA ILE A 77 -1.30 1.69 -3.67
C ILE A 77 -1.59 1.30 -2.20
N ILE A 78 -2.15 0.11 -1.97
CA ILE A 78 -2.44 -0.37 -0.61
C ILE A 78 -1.16 -0.57 0.19
N ARG A 79 -0.09 -1.13 -0.39
CA ARG A 79 1.20 -1.26 0.28
C ARG A 79 1.81 0.10 0.63
N ALA A 80 1.73 1.08 -0.27
CA ALA A 80 2.20 2.44 -0.01
C ALA A 80 1.44 3.07 1.16
N TYR A 81 0.11 2.98 1.16
CA TYR A 81 -0.72 3.43 2.28
C TYR A 81 -0.32 2.74 3.60
N LEU A 82 -0.20 1.41 3.62
CA LEU A 82 0.19 0.66 4.82
C LEU A 82 1.60 1.01 5.32
N ALA A 83 2.53 1.33 4.42
CA ALA A 83 3.88 1.75 4.77
C ALA A 83 3.88 3.15 5.41
N GLU A 84 3.00 4.05 4.97
CA GLU A 84 2.82 5.38 5.57
C GLU A 84 2.24 5.31 6.99
N GLN A 85 1.34 4.36 7.27
CA GLN A 85 0.73 4.21 8.61
C GLN A 85 1.63 3.52 9.65
N LYS A 86 2.75 2.93 9.23
CA LYS A 86 3.74 2.27 10.13
C LYS A 86 4.83 3.23 10.62
N ARG A 87 4.80 4.48 10.18
CA ARG A 87 5.72 5.53 10.62
C ARG A 87 5.35 5.99 12.03
#